data_AF-A0A522BRF7-F1
#
_entry.id   AF-A0A522BRF7-F1
#
_cell.length_a   1.000
_cell.length_b   1.000
_cell.length_c   1.000
_cell.angle_alpha   90.00
_cell.angle_beta   90.00
_cell.angle_gamma   90.00
#
_symmetry.space_group_name_H-M   'P 1'
#
loop_
_entity.id
_entity.type
_entity.pdbx_description
1 polymer ?
#
loop_
_entity_poly.entity_id
_entity_poly.type
_entity_poly.pdbx_seq_one_letter_code
_entity_poly.pdbx_strand_id
1 'polypeptide(L)'
;MVVQAAAGAQRKLGMETRAELAAFFSPSGPRACLAELALAGEHLLVGSWPMADPARLQGLSPAEQAVAALLLAGSTQADMARHRGVSERTVANQVQGLYRKLGVHSRVALAAVLQMRAG
;
A
#
# COMPACT_ATOMS: atom_id res chain seq x y z
N MET A 1 20.88 -16.55 13.88
CA MET A 1 19.46 -16.62 14.27
C MET A 1 18.59 -15.53 13.61
N VAL A 2 18.88 -15.12 12.35
CA VAL A 2 18.17 -14.00 11.67
C VAL A 2 17.28 -14.49 10.50
N VAL A 3 17.42 -15.75 10.09
CA VAL A 3 16.77 -16.29 8.88
C VAL A 3 15.30 -16.69 9.09
N GLN A 4 14.90 -17.09 10.31
CA GLN A 4 13.53 -17.54 10.60
C GLN A 4 12.51 -16.39 10.76
N ALA A 5 12.93 -15.21 11.19
CA ALA A 5 12.03 -14.06 11.36
C ALA A 5 11.46 -13.58 10.01
N ALA A 6 12.25 -13.70 8.94
CA ALA A 6 11.85 -13.29 7.59
C ALA A 6 10.68 -14.14 7.04
N ALA A 7 10.74 -15.47 7.15
CA ALA A 7 9.67 -16.34 6.62
C ALA A 7 8.33 -16.18 7.37
N GLY A 8 8.39 -15.92 8.68
CA GLY A 8 7.21 -15.58 9.48
C GLY A 8 6.58 -14.25 9.07
N ALA A 9 7.42 -13.24 8.80
CA ALA A 9 6.98 -11.95 8.30
C ALA A 9 6.40 -12.05 6.88
N GLN A 10 7.02 -12.81 5.96
CA GLN A 10 6.49 -13.02 4.60
C GLN A 10 5.05 -13.52 4.59
N ARG A 11 4.77 -14.61 5.32
CA ARG A 11 3.41 -15.16 5.42
C ARG A 11 2.42 -14.20 6.07
N LYS A 12 2.83 -13.51 7.14
CA LYS A 12 1.96 -12.57 7.84
C LYS A 12 1.67 -11.31 7.03
N LEU A 13 2.60 -10.90 6.18
CA LEU A 13 2.50 -9.70 5.33
C LEU A 13 1.97 -10.01 3.93
N GLY A 14 1.68 -11.27 3.61
CA GLY A 14 1.17 -11.69 2.30
C GLY A 14 2.16 -11.47 1.15
N MET A 15 3.46 -11.53 1.44
CA MET A 15 4.52 -11.34 0.45
C MET A 15 4.95 -12.71 -0.10
N GLU A 16 4.94 -12.84 -1.42
CA GLU A 16 5.24 -14.08 -2.15
C GLU A 16 6.74 -14.39 -2.15
N THR A 17 7.59 -13.35 -2.10
CA THR A 17 9.03 -13.52 -2.22
C THR A 17 9.81 -12.84 -1.09
N ARG A 18 11.06 -13.30 -0.87
CA ARG A 18 11.96 -12.66 0.09
C ARG A 18 12.44 -11.29 -0.42
N ALA A 19 12.42 -11.09 -1.74
CA ALA A 19 12.75 -9.82 -2.37
C ALA A 19 11.69 -8.75 -2.06
N GLU A 20 10.40 -9.10 -2.07
CA GLU A 20 9.32 -8.21 -1.63
C GLU A 20 9.47 -7.80 -0.17
N LEU A 21 9.81 -8.76 0.71
CA LEU A 21 10.11 -8.45 2.11
C LEU A 21 11.31 -7.50 2.24
N ALA A 22 12.40 -7.78 1.52
CA ALA A 22 13.58 -6.92 1.54
C ALA A 22 13.29 -5.51 1.01
N ALA A 23 12.48 -5.40 -0.05
CA ALA A 23 12.03 -4.12 -0.61
C ALA A 23 11.13 -3.36 0.38
N PHE A 24 10.25 -4.05 1.10
CA PHE A 24 9.39 -3.43 2.13
C PHE A 24 10.20 -2.78 3.27
N PHE A 25 11.25 -3.46 3.72
CA PHE A 25 12.13 -3.02 4.80
C PHE A 25 13.39 -2.27 4.32
N SER A 26 13.50 -2.00 3.01
CA SER A 26 14.60 -1.24 2.43
C SER A 26 14.67 0.18 3.03
N PRO A 27 15.85 0.82 3.10
CA PRO A 27 15.99 2.24 3.42
C PRO A 27 15.17 3.18 2.50
N SER A 28 14.76 2.71 1.33
CA SER A 28 13.87 3.43 0.39
C SER A 28 12.47 2.79 0.31
N GLY A 29 12.21 1.79 1.15
CA GLY A 29 10.98 1.02 1.18
C GLY A 29 9.88 1.69 2.01
N PRO A 30 8.65 1.16 1.95
CA PRO A 30 7.50 1.61 2.73
C PRO A 30 7.78 1.87 4.22
N ARG A 31 8.63 1.05 4.88
CA ARG A 31 8.99 1.27 6.29
C ARG A 31 9.81 2.54 6.53
N ALA A 32 10.66 2.94 5.57
CA ALA A 32 11.50 4.14 5.70
C ALA A 32 10.69 5.44 5.76
N CYS A 33 9.41 5.35 5.44
CA CYS A 33 8.46 6.45 5.43
C CYS A 33 7.89 6.70 6.85
N LEU A 34 8.17 5.83 7.84
CA LEU A 34 7.78 5.98 9.24
C LEU A 34 8.78 6.87 9.99
N ALA A 35 8.28 7.90 10.68
CA ALA A 35 9.07 8.73 11.59
C ALA A 35 8.97 8.19 13.02
N GLU A 36 10.06 8.23 13.77
CA GLU A 36 10.01 8.04 15.22
C GLU A 36 9.71 9.37 15.91
N LEU A 37 8.76 9.39 16.85
CA LEU A 37 8.42 10.58 17.61
C LEU A 37 8.22 10.26 19.09
N ALA A 38 8.68 11.17 19.94
CA ALA A 38 8.44 11.11 21.38
C ALA A 38 7.20 11.94 21.72
N LEU A 39 6.11 11.29 22.15
CA LEU A 39 4.91 11.96 22.68
C LEU A 39 4.66 11.50 24.11
N ALA A 40 4.52 12.46 25.03
CA ALA A 40 4.25 12.20 26.44
C ALA A 40 5.22 11.20 27.12
N GLY A 41 6.47 11.14 26.65
CA GLY A 41 7.49 10.20 27.17
C GLY A 41 7.48 8.82 26.52
N GLU A 42 6.61 8.57 25.54
CA GLU A 42 6.56 7.33 24.76
C GLU A 42 7.20 7.51 23.38
N HIS A 43 8.00 6.54 22.95
CA HIS A 43 8.56 6.47 21.60
C HIS A 43 7.57 5.76 20.66
N LEU A 44 7.03 6.51 19.71
CA LEU A 44 6.04 6.04 18.73
C LEU A 44 6.67 6.01 17.34
N LEU A 45 6.36 4.97 16.56
CA LEU A 45 6.56 4.99 15.10
C LEU A 45 5.29 5.51 14.45
N VAL A 46 5.38 6.62 13.73
CA VAL A 46 4.24 7.27 13.09
C VAL A 46 4.49 7.40 11.60
N GLY A 47 3.49 7.00 10.82
CA GLY A 47 3.42 7.21 9.39
C GLY A 47 2.07 7.82 9.01
N SER A 48 2.04 8.62 7.95
CA SER A 48 0.80 9.17 7.42
C SER A 48 0.09 8.15 6.54
N TRP A 49 -1.06 7.62 6.97
CA TRP A 49 -1.82 6.67 6.17
C TRP A 49 -2.88 7.35 5.28
N PRO A 50 -3.04 6.95 4.01
CA PRO A 50 -2.21 6.00 3.26
C PRO A 50 -0.89 6.63 2.79
N MET A 51 0.22 5.92 3.00
CA MET A 51 1.59 6.40 2.71
C MET A 51 1.93 6.39 1.21
N ALA A 52 1.11 7.00 0.37
CA ALA A 52 1.41 7.10 -1.06
C ALA A 52 2.35 8.27 -1.35
N ASP A 53 3.36 8.05 -2.19
CA ASP A 53 4.21 9.09 -2.77
C ASP A 53 3.34 10.04 -3.61
N PRO A 54 3.27 11.34 -3.28
CA PRO A 54 2.51 12.31 -4.04
C PRO A 54 2.83 12.32 -5.54
N ALA A 55 4.09 12.10 -5.92
CA ALA A 55 4.51 12.06 -7.32
C ALA A 55 3.84 10.91 -8.09
N ARG A 56 3.62 9.77 -7.44
CA ARG A 56 2.94 8.60 -8.02
C ARG A 56 1.43 8.81 -8.14
N LEU A 57 0.85 9.64 -7.27
CA LEU A 57 -0.58 9.98 -7.32
C LEU A 57 -0.92 10.99 -8.42
N GLN A 58 0.02 11.86 -8.83
CA GLN A 58 -0.23 12.91 -9.83
C GLN A 58 -0.74 12.39 -11.19
N GLY A 59 -0.35 11.16 -11.58
CA GLY A 59 -0.83 10.52 -12.82
C GLY A 59 -2.23 9.91 -12.73
N LEU A 60 -2.82 9.86 -11.54
CA LEU A 60 -4.13 9.28 -11.28
C LEU A 60 -5.20 10.37 -11.23
N SER A 61 -6.36 10.08 -11.82
CA SER A 61 -7.56 10.90 -11.65
C SER A 61 -8.04 10.89 -10.18
N PRO A 62 -8.83 11.88 -9.75
CA PRO A 62 -9.37 11.90 -8.38
C PRO A 62 -10.14 10.62 -8.00
N ALA A 63 -10.87 10.05 -8.96
CA ALA A 63 -11.59 8.79 -8.74
C ALA A 63 -10.63 7.62 -8.51
N GLU A 64 -9.56 7.51 -9.31
CA GLU A 64 -8.51 6.50 -9.17
C GLU A 64 -7.72 6.66 -7.87
N GLN A 65 -7.40 7.89 -7.47
CA GLN A 65 -6.74 8.16 -6.18
C GLN A 65 -7.61 7.70 -5.00
N ALA A 66 -8.92 7.95 -5.04
CA ALA A 66 -9.83 7.49 -4.00
C ALA A 66 -9.95 5.95 -3.96
N VAL A 67 -9.96 5.28 -5.12
CA VAL A 67 -9.90 3.80 -5.20
C VAL A 67 -8.58 3.29 -4.63
N ALA A 68 -7.46 3.91 -5.02
CA ALA A 68 -6.13 3.57 -4.52
C ALA A 68 -6.03 3.72 -3.00
N ALA A 69 -6.57 4.81 -2.43
CA ALA A 69 -6.58 5.05 -0.99
C ALA A 69 -7.35 3.96 -0.24
N LEU A 70 -8.54 3.57 -0.72
CA LEU A 70 -9.32 2.48 -0.11
C LEU A 70 -8.62 1.13 -0.22
N LEU A 71 -7.97 0.87 -1.36
CA LEU A 71 -7.15 -0.33 -1.55
C LEU A 71 -5.93 -0.35 -0.64
N LEU A 72 -5.25 0.78 -0.45
CA LEU A 72 -4.16 0.88 0.51
C LEU A 72 -4.71 0.61 1.92
N ALA A 73 -5.84 1.21 2.29
CA ALA A 73 -6.54 1.06 3.56
C ALA A 73 -7.06 -0.34 3.92
N GLY A 74 -6.80 -1.38 3.13
CA GLY A 74 -7.25 -2.73 3.45
C GLY A 74 -8.72 -3.02 3.10
N SER A 75 -9.48 -2.03 2.62
CA SER A 75 -10.90 -2.17 2.25
C SER A 75 -11.14 -3.33 1.29
N THR A 76 -12.22 -4.09 1.49
CA THR A 76 -12.68 -5.09 0.52
C THR A 76 -13.45 -4.39 -0.61
N GLN A 77 -13.69 -5.10 -1.72
CA GLN A 77 -14.50 -4.55 -2.81
C GLN A 77 -15.95 -4.25 -2.36
N ALA A 78 -16.48 -5.04 -1.43
CA ALA A 78 -17.78 -4.80 -0.80
C ALA A 78 -17.79 -3.53 0.08
N ASP A 79 -16.71 -3.27 0.82
CA ASP A 79 -16.58 -2.04 1.61
C ASP A 79 -16.45 -0.82 0.70
N MET A 80 -15.66 -0.94 -0.37
CA MET A 80 -15.50 0.11 -1.37
C MET A 80 -16.81 0.41 -2.09
N ALA A 81 -17.58 -0.62 -2.43
CA ALA A 81 -18.89 -0.49 -3.06
C ALA A 81 -19.86 0.30 -2.16
N ARG A 82 -19.93 -0.08 -0.88
CA ARG A 82 -20.71 0.62 0.15
C ARG A 82 -20.25 2.07 0.32
N HIS A 83 -18.94 2.29 0.45
CA HIS A 83 -18.38 3.63 0.66
C HIS A 83 -18.60 4.56 -0.53
N ARG A 84 -18.62 4.03 -1.75
CA ARG A 84 -18.74 4.82 -2.99
C ARG A 84 -20.15 4.85 -3.58
N GLY A 85 -21.11 4.12 -3.00
CA GLY A 85 -22.48 4.05 -3.52
C GLY A 85 -22.59 3.41 -4.92
N VAL A 86 -21.73 2.43 -5.23
CA VAL A 86 -21.70 1.72 -6.52
C VAL A 86 -21.70 0.21 -6.32
N SER A 87 -21.96 -0.57 -7.38
CA SER A 87 -21.90 -2.03 -7.29
C SER A 87 -20.47 -2.55 -7.09
N GLU A 88 -20.33 -3.74 -6.49
CA GLU A 88 -19.03 -4.44 -6.40
C GLU A 88 -18.41 -4.71 -7.77
N ARG A 89 -19.24 -5.00 -8.80
CA ARG A 89 -18.80 -5.14 -10.19
C ARG A 89 -18.13 -3.86 -10.69
N THR A 90 -18.71 -2.71 -10.38
CA THR A 90 -18.16 -1.40 -10.74
C THR A 90 -16.82 -1.17 -10.05
N VAL A 91 -16.72 -1.49 -8.75
CA VAL A 91 -15.45 -1.44 -8.02
C VAL A 91 -14.41 -2.35 -8.68
N ALA A 92 -14.75 -3.59 -9.00
CA ALA A 92 -13.83 -4.53 -9.64
C ALA A 92 -13.27 -4.00 -10.96
N ASN A 93 -14.13 -3.37 -11.77
CA ASN A 93 -13.70 -2.73 -13.02
C ASN A 93 -12.79 -1.52 -12.77
N GLN A 94 -13.07 -0.70 -11.76
CA GLN A 94 -12.21 0.42 -11.35
C GLN A 94 -10.84 -0.08 -10.87
N VAL A 95 -10.80 -1.14 -10.06
CA VAL A 95 -9.56 -1.76 -9.57
C VAL A 95 -8.75 -2.32 -10.73
N GLN A 96 -9.37 -3.06 -11.66
CA GLN A 96 -8.68 -3.55 -12.86
C GLN A 96 -8.14 -2.42 -13.75
N GLY A 97 -8.91 -1.34 -13.93
CA GLY A 97 -8.46 -0.16 -14.66
C GLY A 97 -7.23 0.47 -14.03
N LEU A 98 -7.26 0.62 -12.70
CA LEU A 98 -6.14 1.15 -11.92
C LEU A 98 -4.90 0.26 -12.01
N TYR A 99 -5.06 -1.06 -11.87
CA TYR A 99 -3.99 -2.04 -12.01
C TYR A 99 -3.32 -1.95 -13.39
N ARG A 100 -4.13 -1.93 -14.46
CA ARG A 100 -3.63 -1.77 -15.82
C ARG A 100 -2.88 -0.45 -16.00
N LYS A 101 -3.41 0.66 -15.47
CA LYS A 101 -2.79 1.99 -15.58
C LYS A 101 -1.45 2.08 -14.86
N LEU A 102 -1.33 1.40 -13.72
CA LEU A 102 -0.09 1.35 -12.93
C LEU A 102 0.86 0.21 -13.34
N GLY A 103 0.48 -0.64 -14.29
CA GLY A 103 1.30 -1.79 -14.72
C GLY A 103 1.46 -2.87 -13.64
N VAL A 104 0.51 -2.98 -12.71
CA VAL A 104 0.53 -3.93 -11.59
C VAL A 104 -0.57 -4.96 -11.74
N HIS A 105 -0.43 -6.11 -11.07
CA HIS A 105 -1.36 -7.24 -11.17
C HIS A 105 -1.88 -7.70 -9.80
N SER A 106 -1.43 -7.06 -8.71
CA SER A 106 -1.85 -7.40 -7.35
C SER A 106 -1.97 -6.16 -6.48
N ARG A 107 -2.73 -6.30 -5.39
CA ARG A 107 -2.89 -5.25 -4.37
C ARG A 107 -1.56 -4.90 -3.71
N VAL A 108 -0.71 -5.90 -3.50
CA VAL A 108 0.64 -5.72 -2.91
C VAL A 108 1.52 -4.95 -3.88
N ALA A 109 1.54 -5.31 -5.17
CA ALA A 109 2.29 -4.59 -6.18
C ALA A 109 1.82 -3.14 -6.33
N LEU A 110 0.49 -2.88 -6.27
CA LEU A 110 -0.06 -1.53 -6.22
C LEU A 110 0.50 -0.76 -5.01
N ALA A 111 0.49 -1.36 -3.82
CA ALA A 111 1.01 -0.72 -2.62
C ALA A 111 2.51 -0.39 -2.76
N ALA A 112 3.31 -1.33 -3.27
CA ALA A 112 4.74 -1.11 -3.49
C ALA A 112 5.00 0.05 -4.47
N VAL A 113 4.28 0.10 -5.60
CA VAL A 113 4.42 1.17 -6.60
C VAL A 113 4.02 2.53 -6.03
N LEU A 114 2.93 2.60 -5.27
CA LEU A 114 2.43 3.86 -4.74
C LEU A 114 3.24 4.37 -3.54
N GLN A 115 3.86 3.49 -2.75
CA GLN A 115 4.58 3.87 -1.53
C GLN A 115 6.08 4.11 -1.74
N MET A 116 6.64 3.63 -2.85
CA MET A 116 8.05 3.80 -3.19
C MET A 116 8.32 5.22 -3.67
N ARG A 117 9.15 5.95 -2.92
CA ARG A 117 9.56 7.31 -3.26
C ARG A 117 10.38 7.31 -4.55
N ALA A 118 10.01 8.16 -5.51
CA ALA A 118 10.95 8.54 -6.56
C ALA A 118 12.08 9.36 -5.90
N GLY A 119 13.33 8.96 -6.15
CA GLY A 119 14.52 9.69 -5.70
C GLY A 119 14.67 11.05 -6.37
#